data_AF-M6YE61-F1
#
_entry.id   AF-M6YE61-F1
#
_cell.length_a   1.000
_cell.length_b   1.000
_cell.length_c   1.000
_cell.angle_alpha   90.00
_cell.angle_beta   90.00
_cell.angle_gamma   90.00
#
_symmetry.space_group_name_H-M   'P 1'
#
loop_
_entity.id
_entity.type
_entity.pdbx_description
1 polymer ?
#
loop_
_entity_poly.entity_id
_entity_poly.type
_entity_poly.pdbx_seq_one_letter_code
_entity_poly.pdbx_strand_id
1 'polypeptide(L)'
;MVRRYGCTVYSHPKGIGKIPYATHPVQKGDKILSSAKEYLEILDTPGHTFCHVCILLIENQKPKAIFTGDTLFNAGVGNCFRGGDPVVLAKTILEQFYPLEEEIFLYPGHDYLETNLKFTLSLNPSNQDAIDTLKEHSRLSQNAEFITTNLGKEKRINTFLQCDHPSSELLKNVSIKISPKRPLDQTPTELFISIRSLRDKW
;
A
#
# COMPACT_ATOMS: atom_id res chain seq x y z
N MET A 1 -17.42 4.17 -19.75
CA MET A 1 -17.80 5.34 -18.92
C MET A 1 -17.64 6.65 -19.69
N VAL A 2 -16.45 7.03 -20.14
CA VAL A 2 -16.21 8.31 -20.87
C VAL A 2 -17.19 8.56 -22.01
N ARG A 3 -17.31 7.63 -22.98
CA ARG A 3 -18.25 7.79 -24.11
C ARG A 3 -19.72 7.87 -23.72
N ARG A 4 -20.10 7.33 -22.55
CA ARG A 4 -21.50 7.24 -22.10
C ARG A 4 -21.90 8.41 -21.19
N TYR A 5 -20.96 8.89 -20.37
CA TYR A 5 -21.25 9.84 -19.28
C TYR A 5 -20.37 11.10 -19.33
N GLY A 6 -19.47 11.23 -20.31
CA GLY A 6 -18.62 12.41 -20.45
C GLY A 6 -17.60 12.58 -19.32
N CYS A 7 -17.24 11.51 -18.61
CA CYS A 7 -16.34 11.59 -17.46
C CYS A 7 -14.96 12.13 -17.84
N THR A 8 -14.44 13.03 -17.00
CA THR A 8 -13.03 13.43 -17.00
C THR A 8 -12.14 12.26 -16.57
N VAL A 9 -11.03 12.06 -17.26
CA VAL A 9 -10.04 11.03 -16.91
C VAL A 9 -8.72 11.70 -16.55
N TYR A 10 -8.39 11.60 -15.26
CA TYR A 10 -7.14 12.05 -14.69
C TYR A 10 -6.07 10.96 -14.76
N SER A 11 -4.80 11.33 -14.94
CA SER A 11 -3.68 10.38 -14.86
C SER A 11 -2.37 11.09 -14.55
N HIS A 12 -1.36 10.36 -14.07
CA HIS A 12 0.01 10.85 -14.07
C HIS A 12 0.43 11.35 -15.49
N PRO A 13 1.24 12.41 -15.65
CA PRO A 13 1.60 12.98 -16.95
C PRO A 13 2.14 11.96 -17.95
N LYS A 14 2.97 11.03 -17.49
CA LYS A 14 3.53 9.93 -18.31
C LYS A 14 2.50 8.88 -18.77
N GLY A 15 1.28 8.95 -18.25
CA GLY A 15 0.14 8.12 -18.66
C GLY A 15 -0.66 8.73 -19.82
N ILE A 16 -0.50 10.02 -20.11
CA ILE A 16 -1.16 10.68 -21.24
C ILE A 16 -0.72 10.03 -22.55
N GLY A 17 -1.68 9.70 -23.41
CA GLY A 17 -1.45 8.97 -24.66
C GLY A 17 -1.26 7.46 -24.51
N LYS A 18 -1.14 6.94 -23.28
CA LYS A 18 -1.06 5.50 -22.99
C LYS A 18 -2.35 4.97 -22.35
N ILE A 19 -2.95 5.76 -21.46
CA ILE A 19 -4.21 5.44 -20.81
C ILE A 19 -5.36 5.94 -21.69
N PRO A 20 -6.30 5.07 -22.12
CA PRO A 20 -7.41 5.49 -22.95
C PRO A 20 -8.19 6.65 -22.34
N TYR A 21 -8.44 7.69 -23.14
CA TYR A 21 -9.20 8.90 -22.78
C TYR A 21 -8.57 9.81 -21.70
N ALA A 22 -7.38 9.48 -21.19
CA ALA A 22 -6.66 10.33 -20.24
C ALA A 22 -6.27 11.66 -20.90
N THR A 23 -6.85 12.74 -20.37
CA THR A 23 -6.73 14.09 -20.94
C THR A 23 -6.29 15.12 -19.91
N HIS A 24 -6.36 14.77 -18.61
CA HIS A 24 -6.09 15.68 -17.50
C HIS A 24 -4.91 15.16 -16.68
N PRO A 25 -3.66 15.56 -17.02
CA PRO A 25 -2.50 15.16 -16.24
C PRO A 25 -2.59 15.72 -14.81
N VAL A 26 -2.15 14.95 -13.81
CA VAL A 26 -2.07 15.37 -12.41
C VAL A 26 -0.71 15.08 -11.79
N GLN A 27 -0.25 15.97 -10.92
CA GLN A 27 1.03 15.87 -10.21
C GLN A 27 0.83 15.91 -8.70
N LYS A 28 1.89 15.59 -7.95
CA LYS A 28 1.90 15.65 -6.48
C LYS A 28 1.40 17.02 -5.98
N GLY A 29 0.47 17.00 -5.04
CA GLY A 29 -0.11 18.18 -4.41
C GLY A 29 -1.25 18.83 -5.19
N ASP A 30 -1.57 18.36 -6.41
CA ASP A 30 -2.76 18.81 -7.10
C ASP A 30 -4.02 18.45 -6.30
N LYS A 31 -5.00 19.34 -6.33
CA LYS A 31 -6.32 19.15 -5.72
C LYS A 31 -7.36 19.05 -6.82
N ILE A 32 -8.01 17.89 -6.94
CA ILE A 32 -9.08 17.65 -7.92
C ILE A 32 -10.42 17.49 -7.21
N LEU A 33 -11.51 17.70 -7.97
CA LEU A 33 -12.89 17.63 -7.45
C LEU A 33 -13.08 18.46 -6.16
N SER A 34 -12.49 19.66 -6.12
CA SER A 34 -12.40 20.48 -4.92
C SER A 34 -13.66 21.32 -4.70
N SER A 35 -14.11 21.36 -3.45
CA SER A 35 -15.10 22.30 -2.90
C SER A 35 -14.52 23.00 -1.67
N ALA A 36 -15.31 23.86 -1.01
CA ALA A 36 -14.90 24.53 0.22
C ALA A 36 -14.64 23.57 1.40
N LYS A 37 -15.22 22.37 1.39
CA LYS A 37 -15.15 21.41 2.51
C LYS A 37 -14.38 20.14 2.19
N GLU A 38 -14.30 19.75 0.92
CA GLU A 38 -13.71 18.48 0.51
C GLU A 38 -12.91 18.62 -0.77
N TYR A 39 -11.86 17.82 -0.91
CA TYR A 39 -11.11 17.68 -2.16
C TYR A 39 -10.34 16.36 -2.16
N LEU A 40 -9.92 15.97 -3.36
CA LEU A 40 -9.00 14.85 -3.56
C LEU A 40 -7.61 15.40 -3.83
N GLU A 41 -6.66 15.10 -2.94
CA GLU A 41 -5.25 15.46 -3.10
C GLU A 41 -4.47 14.33 -3.78
N ILE A 42 -3.63 14.68 -4.73
CA ILE A 42 -2.83 13.72 -5.49
C ILE A 42 -1.48 13.50 -4.80
N LEU A 43 -1.18 12.24 -4.52
CA LEU A 43 0.12 11.79 -4.03
C LEU A 43 0.85 11.07 -5.17
N ASP A 44 2.08 11.48 -5.47
CA ASP A 44 2.93 10.74 -6.41
C ASP A 44 3.59 9.57 -5.68
N THR A 45 3.26 8.34 -6.07
CA THR A 45 3.62 7.12 -5.33
C THR A 45 4.36 6.10 -6.20
N PRO A 46 5.53 6.46 -6.75
CA PRO A 46 6.29 5.56 -7.58
C PRO A 46 6.76 4.34 -6.77
N GLY A 47 6.82 3.19 -7.44
CA GLY A 47 7.23 1.94 -6.77
C GLY A 47 6.74 0.74 -7.57
N HIS A 48 5.45 0.42 -7.46
CA HIS A 48 4.82 -0.60 -8.31
C HIS A 48 4.98 -0.29 -9.81
N THR A 49 4.71 0.97 -10.18
CA THR A 49 5.16 1.59 -11.43
C THR A 49 5.72 2.97 -11.12
N PHE A 50 6.54 3.53 -12.01
CA PHE A 50 7.06 4.90 -11.87
C PHE A 50 6.04 6.01 -12.15
N CYS A 51 4.81 5.66 -12.52
CA CYS A 51 3.75 6.61 -12.89
C CYS A 51 2.49 6.41 -12.03
N HIS A 52 2.62 5.72 -10.90
CA HIS A 52 1.50 5.44 -10.00
C HIS A 52 1.21 6.67 -9.14
N VAL A 53 -0.07 6.97 -8.94
CA VAL A 53 -0.54 8.02 -8.03
C VAL A 53 -1.53 7.43 -7.03
N CYS A 54 -1.46 7.88 -5.79
CA CYS A 54 -2.51 7.65 -4.80
C CYS A 54 -3.35 8.91 -4.64
N ILE A 55 -4.58 8.75 -4.16
CA ILE A 55 -5.52 9.86 -4.00
C ILE A 55 -5.95 9.92 -2.54
N LEU A 56 -5.69 11.05 -1.88
CA LEU A 56 -6.04 11.28 -0.49
C LEU A 56 -7.32 12.14 -0.43
N LEU A 57 -8.37 11.63 0.18
CA LEU A 57 -9.59 12.38 0.45
C LEU A 57 -9.38 13.24 1.69
N ILE A 58 -9.51 14.56 1.50
CA ILE A 58 -9.50 15.54 2.57
C ILE A 58 -10.92 16.06 2.79
N GLU A 59 -11.41 16.01 4.01
CA GLU A 59 -12.68 16.60 4.44
C GLU A 59 -12.48 17.49 5.67
N ASN A 60 -12.99 18.72 5.62
CA ASN A 60 -12.84 19.72 6.69
C ASN A 60 -11.37 19.86 7.13
N GLN A 61 -10.46 19.91 6.15
CA GLN A 61 -9.01 20.00 6.35
C GLN A 61 -8.37 18.81 7.09
N LYS A 62 -9.04 17.65 7.12
CA LYS A 62 -8.49 16.41 7.69
C LYS A 62 -8.51 15.28 6.67
N PRO A 63 -7.46 14.46 6.58
CA PRO A 63 -7.48 13.27 5.74
C PRO A 63 -8.46 12.23 6.32
N LYS A 64 -9.23 11.61 5.43
CA LYS A 64 -10.28 10.63 5.79
C LYS A 64 -10.07 9.26 5.18
N ALA A 65 -9.65 9.23 3.92
CA ALA A 65 -9.47 8.01 3.17
C ALA A 65 -8.34 8.18 2.16
N ILE A 66 -7.67 7.08 1.81
CA ILE A 66 -6.65 7.05 0.77
C ILE A 66 -6.92 5.90 -0.20
N PHE A 67 -7.00 6.24 -1.48
CA PHE A 67 -7.11 5.29 -2.58
C PHE A 67 -5.71 5.00 -3.10
N THR A 68 -5.29 3.74 -3.01
CA THR A 68 -3.87 3.38 -3.13
C THR A 68 -3.51 2.55 -4.34
N GLY A 69 -4.51 2.11 -5.12
CA GLY A 69 -4.28 1.26 -6.28
C GLY A 69 -3.40 0.08 -5.91
N ASP A 70 -2.27 -0.04 -6.60
CA ASP A 70 -1.32 -1.14 -6.42
C ASP A 70 -0.07 -0.73 -5.63
N THR A 71 -0.06 0.44 -4.99
CA THR A 71 1.06 0.86 -4.14
C THR A 71 1.00 0.14 -2.79
N LEU A 72 -0.13 0.23 -2.09
CA LEU A 72 -0.34 -0.34 -0.75
C LEU A 72 -1.63 -1.18 -0.78
N PHE A 73 -1.58 -2.38 -0.23
CA PHE A 73 -2.73 -3.26 -0.05
C PHE A 73 -3.00 -3.49 1.43
N ASN A 74 -4.18 -4.00 1.77
CA ASN A 74 -4.38 -4.52 3.12
C ASN A 74 -3.39 -5.65 3.41
N ALA A 75 -2.57 -5.50 4.45
CA ALA A 75 -1.47 -6.37 4.85
C ALA A 75 -0.37 -6.61 3.78
N GLY A 76 -0.29 -5.80 2.71
CA GLY A 76 0.74 -5.96 1.66
C GLY A 76 1.08 -4.68 0.90
N VAL A 77 1.96 -4.81 -0.09
CA VAL A 77 2.33 -3.73 -1.04
C VAL A 77 2.43 -4.28 -2.46
N GLY A 78 2.47 -3.39 -3.46
CA GLY A 78 2.67 -3.72 -4.86
C GLY A 78 3.90 -4.58 -5.15
N ASN A 79 3.78 -5.46 -6.14
CA ASN A 79 4.92 -6.14 -6.74
C ASN A 79 5.64 -5.19 -7.72
N CYS A 80 6.97 -5.16 -7.76
CA CYS A 80 7.74 -4.27 -8.64
C CYS A 80 8.20 -4.93 -9.95
N PHE A 81 7.90 -6.21 -10.19
CA PHE A 81 8.47 -7.01 -11.28
C PHE A 81 8.15 -6.48 -12.70
N ARG A 82 7.00 -5.82 -12.89
CA ARG A 82 6.54 -5.34 -14.22
C ARG A 82 6.90 -3.87 -14.50
N GLY A 83 8.13 -3.48 -14.17
CA GLY A 83 8.65 -2.13 -14.45
C GLY A 83 8.57 -1.16 -13.27
N GLY A 84 8.48 -1.69 -12.05
CA GLY A 84 8.64 -0.96 -10.80
C GLY A 84 10.05 -1.09 -10.23
N ASP A 85 10.25 -0.53 -9.03
CA ASP A 85 11.50 -0.63 -8.28
C ASP A 85 11.19 -0.77 -6.77
N PRO A 86 11.65 -1.84 -6.10
CA PRO A 86 11.38 -2.07 -4.68
C PRO A 86 12.06 -1.06 -3.75
N VAL A 87 13.20 -0.47 -4.14
CA VAL A 87 13.88 0.60 -3.38
C VAL A 87 13.03 1.87 -3.43
N VAL A 88 12.49 2.19 -4.61
CA VAL A 88 11.61 3.34 -4.79
C VAL A 88 10.29 3.14 -4.06
N LEU A 89 9.72 1.93 -4.11
CA LEU A 89 8.53 1.60 -3.33
C LEU A 89 8.80 1.69 -1.82
N ALA A 90 9.93 1.20 -1.33
CA ALA A 90 10.32 1.32 0.08
C ALA A 90 10.34 2.79 0.50
N LYS A 91 10.99 3.65 -0.29
CA LYS A 91 11.02 5.10 -0.06
C LYS A 91 9.61 5.70 -0.04
N THR A 92 8.75 5.36 -1.01
CA THR A 92 7.35 5.82 -1.04
C THR A 92 6.60 5.42 0.22
N ILE A 93 6.73 4.16 0.67
CA ILE A 93 6.06 3.70 1.89
C ILE A 93 6.60 4.42 3.13
N LEU A 94 7.92 4.45 3.32
CA LEU A 94 8.58 5.03 4.49
C LEU A 94 8.37 6.54 4.61
N GLU A 95 8.40 7.28 3.50
CA GLU A 95 8.30 8.74 3.53
C GLU A 95 6.87 9.27 3.42
N GLN A 96 5.95 8.54 2.79
CA GLN A 96 4.60 9.03 2.51
C GLN A 96 3.49 8.33 3.27
N PHE A 97 3.65 7.06 3.68
CA PHE A 97 2.58 6.32 4.36
C PHE A 97 2.79 6.21 5.87
N TYR A 98 4.03 6.10 6.33
CA TYR A 98 4.35 6.08 7.76
C TYR A 98 3.87 7.33 8.51
N PRO A 99 4.09 8.56 7.98
CA PRO A 99 3.70 9.79 8.69
C PRO A 99 2.19 10.05 8.74
N LEU A 100 1.40 9.32 7.94
CA LEU A 100 -0.04 9.52 7.85
C LEU A 100 -0.75 9.10 9.14
N GLU A 101 -1.85 9.79 9.42
CA GLU A 101 -2.72 9.55 10.56
C GLU A 101 -3.34 8.15 10.50
N GLU A 102 -3.39 7.49 11.67
CA GLU A 102 -3.81 6.09 11.78
C GLU A 102 -5.28 5.85 11.42
N GLU A 103 -6.11 6.87 11.52
CA GLU A 103 -7.55 6.84 11.33
C GLU A 103 -7.99 6.99 9.87
N ILE A 104 -7.05 7.21 8.95
CA ILE A 104 -7.32 7.25 7.51
C ILE A 104 -7.68 5.84 7.02
N PHE A 105 -8.84 5.71 6.38
CA PHE A 105 -9.28 4.47 5.74
C PHE A 105 -8.47 4.18 4.47
N LEU A 106 -8.04 2.93 4.32
CA LEU A 106 -7.28 2.46 3.18
C LEU A 106 -8.20 1.77 2.17
N TYR A 107 -8.16 2.23 0.91
CA TYR A 107 -8.88 1.65 -0.23
C TYR A 107 -7.89 1.18 -1.32
N PRO A 108 -7.49 -0.10 -1.31
CA PRO A 108 -6.62 -0.66 -2.33
C PRO A 108 -7.31 -0.97 -3.66
N GLY A 109 -6.49 -1.23 -4.69
CA GLY A 109 -6.96 -1.68 -6.01
C GLY A 109 -7.43 -3.14 -6.07
N HIS A 110 -6.99 -3.97 -5.12
CA HIS A 110 -7.25 -5.41 -5.10
C HIS A 110 -7.45 -5.95 -3.68
N ASP A 111 -8.32 -6.95 -3.55
CA ASP A 111 -8.48 -7.72 -2.31
C ASP A 111 -7.49 -8.88 -2.31
N TYR A 112 -6.39 -8.69 -1.60
CA TYR A 112 -5.38 -9.72 -1.33
C TYR A 112 -5.25 -9.99 0.17
N LEU A 113 -6.22 -9.55 1.00
CA LEU A 113 -6.10 -9.52 2.45
C LEU A 113 -5.69 -10.88 3.03
N GLU A 114 -6.41 -11.96 2.69
CA GLU A 114 -6.15 -13.29 3.24
C GLU A 114 -4.72 -13.78 2.92
N THR A 115 -4.33 -13.66 1.65
CA THR A 115 -3.02 -14.08 1.16
C THR A 115 -1.91 -13.23 1.79
N ASN A 116 -2.15 -11.93 1.92
CA ASN A 116 -1.24 -10.97 2.56
C ASN A 116 -1.05 -11.27 4.06
N LEU A 117 -2.13 -11.56 4.80
CA LEU A 117 -2.08 -11.94 6.21
C LEU A 117 -1.33 -13.26 6.42
N LYS A 118 -1.59 -14.27 5.58
CA LYS A 118 -0.86 -15.55 5.61
C LYS A 118 0.64 -15.33 5.40
N PHE A 119 1.01 -14.45 4.48
CA PHE A 119 2.41 -14.08 4.30
C PHE A 119 2.99 -13.36 5.54
N THR A 120 2.28 -12.36 6.10
CA THR A 120 2.67 -11.71 7.37
C THR A 120 2.96 -12.74 8.45
N LEU A 121 2.04 -13.69 8.67
CA LEU A 121 2.16 -14.72 9.71
C LEU A 121 3.28 -15.74 9.42
N SER A 122 3.69 -15.91 8.15
CA SER A 122 4.84 -16.75 7.80
C SER A 122 6.19 -16.14 8.23
N LEU A 123 6.22 -14.81 8.45
CA LEU A 123 7.40 -14.06 8.90
C LEU A 123 7.30 -13.61 10.35
N ASN A 124 6.10 -13.32 10.84
CA ASN A 124 5.82 -12.87 12.21
C ASN A 124 4.66 -13.69 12.82
N PRO A 125 4.88 -15.00 13.12
CA PRO A 125 3.84 -15.90 13.62
C PRO A 125 3.13 -15.45 14.90
N SER A 126 3.79 -14.68 15.77
CA SER A 126 3.18 -14.19 17.02
C SER A 126 2.35 -12.92 16.84
N ASN A 127 2.21 -12.38 15.63
CA ASN A 127 1.43 -11.18 15.36
C ASN A 127 -0.06 -11.40 15.61
N GLN A 128 -0.51 -11.10 16.83
CA GLN A 128 -1.87 -11.32 17.29
C GLN A 128 -2.90 -10.54 16.48
N ASP A 129 -2.59 -9.30 16.09
CA ASP A 129 -3.46 -8.48 15.23
C ASP A 129 -3.72 -9.16 13.88
N ALA A 130 -2.69 -9.76 13.27
CA ALA A 130 -2.82 -10.46 12.00
C ALA A 130 -3.57 -11.81 12.15
N ILE A 131 -3.34 -12.53 13.26
CA ILE A 131 -4.09 -13.76 13.59
C ILE A 131 -5.57 -13.45 13.72
N ASP A 132 -5.92 -12.41 14.48
CA ASP A 132 -7.32 -12.09 14.76
C ASP A 132 -8.03 -11.55 13.52
N THR A 133 -7.36 -10.72 12.71
CA THR A 133 -7.93 -10.26 11.43
C THR A 133 -8.13 -11.42 10.44
N LEU A 134 -7.23 -12.40 10.40
CA LEU A 134 -7.42 -13.58 9.55
C LEU A 134 -8.62 -14.43 10.02
N LYS A 135 -8.81 -14.56 11.34
CA LYS A 135 -9.98 -15.25 11.92
C LYS A 135 -11.28 -14.50 11.62
N GLU A 136 -11.29 -13.18 11.77
CA GLU A 136 -12.43 -12.32 11.44
C GLU A 136 -12.79 -12.47 9.96
N HIS A 137 -11.80 -12.39 9.07
CA HIS A 137 -11.98 -12.56 7.63
C HIS A 137 -12.59 -13.94 7.30
N SER A 138 -12.11 -15.02 7.93
CA SER A 138 -12.62 -16.38 7.69
C SER A 138 -14.09 -16.60 8.08
N ARG A 139 -14.67 -15.71 8.90
CA ARG A 139 -16.07 -15.78 9.33
C ARG A 139 -17.01 -15.03 8.39
N LEU A 140 -16.48 -14.26 7.45
CA LEU A 140 -17.27 -13.53 6.48
C LEU A 140 -17.76 -14.48 5.39
N SER A 141 -18.97 -14.24 4.89
CA SER A 141 -19.49 -15.00 3.75
C SER A 141 -18.65 -14.75 2.51
N GLN A 142 -18.58 -15.71 1.58
CA GLN A 142 -17.86 -15.55 0.30
C GLN A 142 -18.33 -14.36 -0.55
N ASN A 143 -19.49 -13.79 -0.25
CA ASN A 143 -20.06 -12.61 -0.91
C ASN A 143 -19.93 -11.32 -0.08
N ALA A 144 -19.09 -11.30 0.95
CA ALA A 144 -18.88 -10.09 1.75
C ALA A 144 -18.27 -8.98 0.88
N GLU A 145 -18.66 -7.74 1.17
CA GLU A 145 -18.09 -6.57 0.52
C GLU A 145 -16.57 -6.50 0.70
N PHE A 146 -15.92 -5.79 -0.21
CA PHE A 146 -14.49 -5.52 -0.19
C PHE A 146 -14.07 -4.97 1.18
N ILE A 147 -13.25 -5.73 1.92
CA ILE A 147 -12.86 -5.34 3.27
C ILE A 147 -11.84 -4.22 3.18
N THR A 148 -12.13 -3.13 3.87
CA THR A 148 -11.19 -2.03 4.06
C THR A 148 -10.79 -1.94 5.53
N THR A 149 -9.62 -1.37 5.78
CA THR A 149 -9.06 -1.14 7.11
C THR A 149 -8.64 0.33 7.23
N ASN A 150 -8.04 0.72 8.34
CA ASN A 150 -7.36 2.01 8.49
C ASN A 150 -5.84 1.83 8.63
N LEU A 151 -5.08 2.91 8.40
CA LEU A 151 -3.62 2.87 8.44
C LEU A 151 -3.06 2.42 9.80
N GLY A 152 -3.77 2.68 10.91
CA GLY A 152 -3.41 2.18 12.22
C GLY A 152 -3.43 0.66 12.31
N LYS A 153 -4.49 0.02 11.79
CA LYS A 153 -4.57 -1.44 11.71
C LYS A 153 -3.49 -1.98 10.77
N GLU A 154 -3.26 -1.33 9.64
CA GLU A 154 -2.22 -1.71 8.67
C GLU A 154 -0.82 -1.68 9.28
N LYS A 155 -0.47 -0.66 10.07
CA LYS A 155 0.80 -0.63 10.84
C LYS A 155 0.99 -1.86 11.74
N ARG A 156 -0.10 -2.48 12.21
CA ARG A 156 -0.06 -3.69 13.04
C ARG A 156 -0.09 -5.01 12.27
N ILE A 157 -0.66 -5.08 11.07
CA ILE A 157 -0.81 -6.33 10.30
C ILE A 157 0.05 -6.41 9.03
N ASN A 158 0.56 -5.30 8.54
CA ASN A 158 1.31 -5.21 7.30
C ASN A 158 2.82 -5.18 7.60
N THR A 159 3.54 -6.27 7.31
CA THR A 159 4.99 -6.34 7.56
C THR A 159 5.80 -5.25 6.85
N PHE A 160 5.31 -4.73 5.72
CA PHE A 160 5.94 -3.62 5.01
C PHE A 160 5.79 -2.26 5.71
N LEU A 161 4.81 -2.13 6.63
CA LEU A 161 4.64 -0.98 7.53
C LEU A 161 5.25 -1.20 8.91
N GLN A 162 6.03 -2.28 9.08
CA GLN A 162 6.76 -2.59 10.31
C GLN A 162 8.28 -2.44 10.15
N CYS A 163 8.76 -2.00 8.98
CA CYS A 163 10.19 -1.92 8.68
C CYS A 163 10.97 -0.87 9.48
N ASP A 164 10.33 0.24 9.88
CA ASP A 164 10.97 1.29 10.70
C ASP A 164 11.11 0.89 12.19
N HIS A 165 10.14 0.12 12.69
CA HIS A 165 10.11 -0.37 14.07
C HIS A 165 9.76 -1.87 14.09
N PRO A 166 10.64 -2.74 13.56
CA PRO A 166 10.32 -4.16 13.42
C PRO A 166 10.44 -4.89 14.75
N SER A 167 9.59 -5.90 14.94
CA SER A 167 9.76 -6.82 16.08
C SER A 167 11.04 -7.64 15.92
N SER A 168 11.64 -8.04 17.04
CA SER A 168 12.81 -8.93 17.05
C SER A 168 12.54 -10.25 16.33
N GLU A 169 11.30 -10.76 16.39
CA GLU A 169 10.89 -11.97 15.68
C GLU A 169 10.87 -11.76 14.16
N LEU A 170 10.27 -10.66 13.67
CA LEU A 170 10.24 -10.34 12.25
C LEU A 170 11.66 -10.22 11.68
N LEU A 171 12.53 -9.45 12.35
CA LEU A 171 13.93 -9.30 11.96
C LEU A 171 14.67 -10.64 11.89
N LYS A 172 14.53 -11.47 12.93
CA LYS A 172 15.16 -12.79 13.01
C LYS A 172 14.68 -13.70 11.87
N ASN A 173 13.37 -13.79 11.66
CA ASN A 173 12.78 -14.70 10.68
C ASN A 173 13.10 -14.27 9.24
N VAL A 174 13.10 -12.97 8.93
CA VAL A 174 13.53 -12.46 7.61
C VAL A 174 15.02 -12.76 7.40
N SER A 175 15.87 -12.51 8.39
CA SER A 175 17.31 -12.78 8.30
C SER A 175 17.61 -14.24 7.99
N ILE A 176 16.94 -15.17 8.69
CA ILE A 176 17.08 -16.63 8.46
C ILE A 176 16.69 -17.01 7.03
N LYS A 177 15.61 -16.43 6.49
CA LYS A 177 15.09 -16.79 5.16
C LYS A 177 15.89 -16.19 4.01
N ILE A 178 16.47 -14.99 4.18
CA ILE A 178 17.22 -14.30 3.11
C ILE A 178 18.68 -14.73 3.05
N SER A 179 19.34 -14.94 4.18
CA SER A 179 20.77 -15.25 4.20
C SER A 179 21.17 -15.94 5.49
N PRO A 180 21.21 -17.29 5.50
CA PRO A 180 21.66 -18.03 6.69
C PRO A 180 23.14 -17.78 7.07
N LYS A 181 23.90 -17.01 6.27
CA LYS A 181 25.34 -16.79 6.43
C LYS A 181 25.79 -15.33 6.63
N ARG A 182 24.88 -14.34 6.58
CA ARG A 182 25.24 -12.92 6.81
C ARG A 182 24.09 -12.19 7.52
N PRO A 183 24.36 -11.37 8.56
CA PRO A 183 23.35 -10.52 9.17
C PRO A 183 22.79 -9.54 8.15
N LEU A 184 21.48 -9.28 8.21
CA LEU A 184 20.88 -8.21 7.44
C LEU A 184 21.43 -6.87 7.93
N ASP A 185 21.87 -6.01 7.01
CA ASP A 185 22.08 -4.60 7.33
C ASP A 185 20.70 -4.04 7.76
N GLN A 186 20.63 -3.48 8.97
CA GLN A 186 19.37 -3.30 9.71
C GLN A 186 18.61 -2.02 9.32
N THR A 187 18.75 -1.55 8.09
CA THR A 187 18.01 -0.36 7.65
C THR A 187 16.55 -0.71 7.31
N PRO A 188 15.58 0.20 7.53
CA PRO A 188 14.20 -0.03 7.15
C PRO A 188 14.03 -0.36 5.66
N THR A 189 14.81 0.29 4.80
CA THR A 189 14.79 0.05 3.35
C THR A 189 15.29 -1.34 2.98
N GLU A 190 16.40 -1.82 3.55
CA GLU A 190 16.92 -3.16 3.27
C GLU A 190 15.99 -4.26 3.80
N LEU A 191 15.39 -4.05 4.97
CA LEU A 191 14.36 -4.94 5.49
C LEU A 191 13.14 -4.99 4.58
N PHE A 192 12.67 -3.84 4.08
CA PHE A 192 11.57 -3.76 3.14
C PHE A 192 11.86 -4.56 1.85
N ILE A 193 13.03 -4.34 1.24
CA ILE A 193 13.45 -5.03 0.01
C ILE A 193 13.55 -6.54 0.25
N SER A 194 14.04 -6.94 1.41
CA SER A 194 14.16 -8.34 1.83
C SER A 194 12.79 -9.01 1.95
N ILE A 195 11.85 -8.39 2.67
CA ILE A 195 10.47 -8.87 2.78
C ILE A 195 9.82 -8.94 1.39
N ARG A 196 10.06 -7.94 0.53
CA ARG A 196 9.52 -7.90 -0.84
C ARG A 196 10.02 -9.08 -1.67
N SER A 197 11.32 -9.36 -1.60
CA SER A 197 11.94 -10.49 -2.30
C SER A 197 11.42 -11.85 -1.81
N LEU A 198 11.15 -11.98 -0.51
CA LEU A 198 10.51 -13.18 0.04
C LEU A 198 9.07 -13.32 -0.47
N ARG A 199 8.31 -12.22 -0.49
CA ARG A 199 6.92 -12.25 -0.93
C ARG A 199 6.77 -12.63 -2.40
N ASP A 200 7.69 -12.18 -3.25
CA ASP A 200 7.64 -12.47 -4.68
C ASP A 200 7.85 -13.96 -5.01
N LYS A 201 8.33 -14.76 -4.03
CA LYS A 201 8.57 -16.21 -4.14
C LYS A 201 7.67 -17.07 -3.25
N TRP A 202 6.78 -16.45 -2.48
CA TRP A 202 5.89 -17.12 -1.52
C TRP A 202 4.60 -17.56 -2.21
#